data_AF-A0A925UT30-F1
#
_entry.id   AF-A0A925UT30-F1
#
_cell.length_a   1.000
_cell.length_b   1.000
_cell.length_c   1.000
_cell.angle_alpha   90.00
_cell.angle_beta   90.00
_cell.angle_gamma   90.00
#
_symmetry.space_group_name_H-M   'P 1'
#
loop_
_entity.id
_entity.type
_entity.pdbx_description
1 polymer ?
#
loop_
_entity_poly.entity_id
_entity_poly.type
_entity_poly.pdbx_seq_one_letter_code
_entity_poly.pdbx_strand_id
1 'polypeptide(L)' 'MLFEIIIALFVLAFIIFEIVLRPSIGVKRITKCIEEKGGTIISITKISMREEIYKVDYKVDNKNERLVAKVDWFFEVMWL' A
#
# COMPACT_ATOMS: atom_id res chain seq x y z
N MET A 1 -7.92 -18.59 30.74
CA MET A 1 -6.67 -19.11 30.15
C MET A 1 -6.76 -19.33 28.63
N LEU A 2 -7.45 -20.37 28.10
CA LEU A 2 -7.46 -20.60 26.63
C LEU A 2 -8.05 -19.42 25.83
N PHE A 3 -9.15 -18.84 26.33
CA PHE A 3 -9.82 -17.70 25.70
C PHE A 3 -8.91 -16.46 25.57
N GLU A 4 -8.14 -16.16 26.62
CA GLU A 4 -7.22 -15.01 26.64
C GLU A 4 -6.06 -15.21 25.66
N ILE A 5 -5.56 -16.44 25.51
CA ILE A 5 -4.51 -16.79 24.55
C ILE A 5 -5.01 -16.59 23.11
N ILE A 6 -6.26 -17.01 22.82
CA ILE A 6 -6.87 -16.82 21.49
C ILE A 6 -6.99 -15.32 21.17
N ILE A 7 -7.42 -14.50 22.13
CA ILE A 7 -7.51 -13.05 21.94
C ILE A 7 -6.12 -12.45 21.66
N ALA A 8 -5.11 -12.83 22.45
CA ALA A 8 -3.75 -12.32 22.25
C ALA A 8 -3.20 -12.67 20.87
N LEU A 9 -3.42 -13.91 20.40
CA LEU A 9 -3.03 -14.34 19.05
C LEU A 9 -3.78 -13.57 17.96
N PHE A 10 -5.07 -13.32 18.13
CA PHE A 10 -5.86 -12.55 17.18
C PHE A 10 -5.37 -11.10 17.07
N VAL A 11 -5.08 -10.45 18.20
CA VAL A 11 -4.51 -9.09 18.24
C VAL A 11 -3.14 -9.07 17.56
N LEU A 12 -2.28 -10.05 17.82
CA LEU A 12 -0.97 -10.14 17.18
C LEU A 12 -1.10 -10.30 15.66
N ALA A 13 -1.99 -11.19 15.20
CA ALA A 13 -2.26 -11.37 13.77
C ALA A 13 -2.81 -10.09 13.12
N PHE A 14 -3.68 -9.37 13.81
CA PHE A 14 -4.21 -8.09 13.35
C PHE A 14 -3.13 -7.02 13.20
N ILE A 15 -2.20 -6.94 14.17
CA ILE A 15 -1.06 -6.01 14.10
C ILE A 15 -0.15 -6.35 12.91
N ILE A 16 0.15 -7.63 12.70
CA ILE A 16 0.95 -8.07 11.54
C ILE A 16 0.24 -7.72 10.23
N PHE A 17 -1.08 -7.90 10.18
CA PHE A 17 -1.88 -7.55 9.02
C PHE A 17 -1.80 -6.06 8.69
N GLU A 18 -2.02 -5.19 9.66
CA GLU A 18 -1.99 -3.73 9.47
C GLU A 18 -0.58 -3.20 9.14
N ILE A 19 0.48 -3.73 9.76
CA ILE A 19 1.83 -3.18 9.61
C ILE A 19 2.54 -3.72 8.36
N VAL A 20 2.32 -4.99 8.01
CA VAL A 20 3.14 -5.67 7.00
C VAL A 20 2.31 -5.98 5.75
N LEU A 21 1.20 -6.70 5.91
CA LEU A 21 0.42 -7.20 4.78
C LEU A 21 -0.29 -6.08 4.04
N ARG A 22 -0.98 -5.20 4.77
CA ARG A 22 -1.77 -4.12 4.17
C ARG A 22 -0.92 -3.17 3.32
N PRO A 23 0.24 -2.65 3.80
CA PRO A 23 1.14 -1.84 2.99
C PRO A 23 1.67 -2.60 1.78
N SER A 24 2.05 -3.87 1.95
CA SER A 24 2.58 -4.68 0.85
C SER A 24 1.56 -4.86 -0.28
N ILE A 25 0.29 -5.12 0.07
CA ILE A 25 -0.79 -5.24 -0.91
C ILE A 25 -1.06 -3.90 -1.59
N GLY A 26 -1.08 -2.79 -0.84
CA GLY A 26 -1.27 -1.44 -1.38
C GLY A 26 -0.20 -1.08 -2.41
N VAL A 27 1.08 -1.30 -2.09
CA VAL A 27 2.21 -1.08 -3.01
C VAL A 27 2.06 -1.95 -4.26
N LYS A 28 1.72 -3.24 -4.12
CA LYS A 28 1.51 -4.12 -5.28
C LYS A 28 0.38 -3.63 -6.19
N ARG A 29 -0.72 -3.13 -5.63
CA ARG A 29 -1.84 -2.56 -6.40
C ARG A 29 -1.43 -1.32 -7.16
N ILE A 30 -0.72 -0.39 -6.52
CA ILE A 30 -0.17 0.82 -7.14
C ILE A 30 0.74 0.44 -8.30
N THR A 31 1.71 -0.45 -8.07
CA THR A 31 2.65 -0.91 -9.10
C THR A 31 1.91 -1.47 -10.30
N LYS A 32 0.94 -2.37 -10.06
CA LYS A 32 0.15 -2.97 -11.13
C LYS A 32 -0.60 -1.92 -11.96
N CYS A 33 -1.24 -0.94 -11.31
CA CYS A 33 -1.96 0.12 -12.04
C CYS A 33 -1.04 1.01 -12.89
N ILE A 34 0.20 1.24 -12.47
CA ILE A 34 1.19 1.99 -13.26
C ILE A 34 1.71 1.13 -14.42
N GLU A 35 2.00 -0.14 -14.19
CA GLU A 35 2.41 -1.10 -15.22
C GLU A 35 1.33 -1.29 -16.30
N GLU A 36 0.06 -1.37 -15.92
CA GLU A 36 -1.08 -1.44 -16.84
C GLU A 36 -1.20 -0.19 -17.74
N LYS A 37 -0.69 0.96 -17.28
CA LYS A 37 -0.59 2.20 -18.06
C LYS A 37 0.68 2.29 -18.92
N GLY A 38 1.50 1.23 -18.97
CA GLY A 38 2.80 1.24 -19.64
C GLY A 38 3.88 2.01 -18.87
N GLY A 39 3.63 2.34 -17.59
CA GLY A 39 4.59 3.04 -16.74
C GLY A 39 5.53 2.08 -16.01
N THR A 40 6.71 2.58 -15.62
CA THR A 40 7.68 1.88 -14.77
C THR A 40 7.83 2.63 -13.45
N ILE A 41 7.63 1.94 -12.33
CA ILE A 41 7.84 2.53 -11.00
C ILE A 41 9.33 2.83 -10.79
N ILE A 42 9.64 4.05 -10.35
CA ILE A 42 10.98 4.45 -9.90
C ILE A 42 11.06 4.31 -8.39
N SER A 43 10.08 4.88 -7.67
CA SER A 43 10.03 4.80 -6.21
C SER A 43 8.61 4.91 -5.69
N ILE A 44 8.34 4.22 -4.59
CA ILE A 44 7.10 4.35 -3.83
C ILE A 44 7.48 4.64 -2.38
N THR A 45 7.04 5.78 -1.86
CA THR A 45 7.34 6.21 -0.49
C THR A 45 6.03 6.40 0.26
N LYS A 46 5.85 5.72 1.39
CA LYS A 46 4.71 5.97 2.27
C LYS A 46 4.88 7.32 2.95
N ILE A 47 3.89 8.20 2.81
CA ILE A 47 3.95 9.58 3.33
C ILE A 47 3.02 9.82 4.53
N SER A 48 2.10 8.90 4.82
CA SER A 48 1.26 8.93 6.01
C SER A 48 1.53 7.73 6.91
N MET A 49 1.61 7.95 8.23
CA MET A 49 1.77 6.85 9.19
C MET A 49 0.46 6.12 9.47
N ARG A 50 -0.66 6.86 9.43
CA ARG A 50 -1.99 6.33 9.78
C ARG A 50 -2.77 5.87 8.56
N GLU A 51 -2.64 6.60 7.46
CA GLU A 51 -3.32 6.27 6.22
C GLU A 51 -2.35 5.61 5.25
N GLU A 52 -2.87 4.77 4.38
CA GLU A 52 -2.13 4.14 3.30
C GLU A 52 -1.96 5.12 2.13
N ILE A 53 -1.25 6.23 2.38
CA ILE A 53 -0.96 7.26 1.38
C ILE A 53 0.50 7.14 0.96
N TYR A 54 0.70 7.08 -0.35
CA TYR A 54 1.97 6.83 -1.00
C TYR A 54 2.26 7.92 -2.01
N LYS A 55 3.48 8.44 -1.97
CA LYS A 55 4.06 9.17 -3.08
C LYS A 55 4.64 8.16 -4.06
N VAL A 56 4.26 8.29 -5.33
CA VAL A 56 4.67 7.38 -6.41
C VAL A 56 5.40 8.20 -7.45
N ASP A 57 6.69 7.94 -7.61
CA ASP A 57 7.50 8.46 -8.70
C ASP A 57 7.61 7.34 -9.76
N TYR A 58 7.20 7.61 -10.99
CA TYR A 58 7.18 6.63 -12.07
C TYR A 58 7.54 7.26 -13.42
N LYS A 59 7.83 6.42 -14.41
CA LYS A 59 8.21 6.84 -15.75
C LYS A 59 7.23 6.28 -16.77
N VAL A 60 6.66 7.13 -17.62
CA VAL A 60 5.80 6.74 -18.74
C VAL A 60 6.21 7.54 -19.98
N ASP A 61 6.31 6.90 -21.15
CA ASP A 61 6.73 7.54 -22.40
C ASP A 61 8.01 8.38 -22.28
N ASN A 62 8.99 7.85 -21.55
CA ASN A 62 10.27 8.50 -21.25
C ASN A 62 10.18 9.79 -20.41
N LYS A 63 9.01 10.15 -19.88
CA LYS A 63 8.79 11.26 -18.96
C LYS A 63 8.69 10.77 -17.53
N ASN A 64 9.29 11.51 -16.62
CA ASN A 64 9.15 11.27 -15.18
C ASN A 64 7.89 11.95 -14.68
N GLU A 65 6.99 11.17 -14.10
CA GLU A 65 5.74 11.61 -13.52
C GLU A 65 5.75 11.34 -12.02
N ARG A 66 4.94 12.10 -11.29
CA ARG A 66 4.75 11.95 -9.86
C ARG A 66 3.27 12.08 -9.53
N LEU A 67 2.78 11.13 -8.74
CA LEU A 67 1.43 11.14 -8.23
C LEU A 67 1.40 10.78 -6.75
N VAL A 68 0.29 11.13 -6.10
CA VAL A 68 -0.04 10.64 -4.77
C VAL A 68 -1.15 9.60 -4.93
N ALA A 69 -0.94 8.43 -4.33
CA ALA A 69 -1.91 7.36 -4.31
C ALA A 69 -2.38 7.14 -2.88
N LYS A 70 -3.69 7.12 -2.67
CA LYS A 70 -4.32 6.68 -1.43
C LYS A 70 -4.91 5.29 -1.65
N VAL A 71 -4.50 4.34 -0.81
CA VAL A 71 -5.09 3.00 -0.78
C VAL A 71 -6.09 2.94 0.36
N ASP A 72 -7.30 2.46 0.10
CA ASP A 72 -8.32 2.35 1.13
C ASP A 72 -8.22 1.02 1.92
N TRP A 73 -9.25 0.70 2.71
CA TRP A 73 -9.30 -0.58 3.43
C TRP A 73 -9.59 -1.78 2.53
N PHE A 74 -10.25 -1.56 1.38
CA PHE A 74 -10.59 -2.57 0.39
C PHE A 74 -9.50 -2.77 -0.67
N PHE A 75 -8.35 -2.13 -0.49
CA PHE A 75 -7.20 -2.15 -1.41
C PHE A 75 -7.49 -1.48 -2.76
N GLU A 76 -8.46 -0.57 -2.81
CA GLU A 76 -8.70 0.29 -3.95
C GLU A 76 -7.71 1.45 -3.97
N VAL A 77 -7.19 1.75 -5.16
CA VAL A 77 -6.20 2.82 -5.36
C VAL A 77 -6.92 4.05 -5.89
N MET A 78 -6.89 5.13 -5.11
CA MET A 78 -7.36 6.44 -5.50
C MET A 78 -6.17 7.35 -5.82
N TRP A 79 -6.20 8.01 -6.97
CA TRP A 79 -5.17 8.96 -7.39
C TRP A 79 -5.56 10.37 -6.90
N LEU A 80 -4.63 11.05 -6.24
CA LEU A 80 -4.76 12.41 -5.69
C LEU A 80 -3.86 13.39 -6.45
#